data_AF-A0A940AM03-F1
#
_entry.id   AF-A0A940AM03-F1
#
_cell.length_a   1.000
_cell.length_b   1.000
_cell.length_c   1.000
_cell.angle_alpha   90.00
_cell.angle_beta   90.00
_cell.angle_gamma   90.00
#
_symmetry.space_group_name_H-M   'P 1'
#
loop_
_entity.id
_entity.type
_entity.pdbx_description
1 polymer ?
#
loop_
_entity_poly.entity_id
_entity_poly.type
_entity_poly.pdbx_seq_one_letter_code
_entity_poly.pdbx_strand_id
1 'polypeptide(L)'
;MLAIDIHTHAFHPRIAARAVASLERTYGLRCQASGLLADLERQEQAAGIDRYALLCAATSASQVVPANNYAIEVHGSDAGCGVAFGTLHPGFAKWEAELDRLERAGIRGLKLHPDFQGFHMADPAFEPIFEACSGRFVILFHIGSFTEHASLALSSPMELKRIVHRFPRLDVIAAHMGGYRMWNLAMDVLRGIPPAHLWLDTSSTTPFVSRSDLGRLFGLLPEDHYCFGTDWPIYRPEEEMRRL
;
A
#
# COMPACT_ATOMS: atom_id res chain seq x y z
N MET A 1 0.46 20.40 13.17
CA MET A 1 0.42 19.84 11.80
C MET A 1 -0.17 18.45 11.94
N LEU A 2 -1.12 18.06 11.09
CA LEU A 2 -1.72 16.73 11.13
C LEU A 2 -0.70 15.72 10.58
N ALA A 3 -0.28 14.75 11.39
CA ALA A 3 0.62 13.67 10.99
C ALA A 3 -0.18 12.41 10.63
N ILE A 4 0.09 11.82 9.46
CA ILE A 4 -0.62 10.65 8.96
C ILE A 4 0.36 9.60 8.48
N ASP A 5 0.25 8.37 8.97
CA ASP A 5 0.92 7.19 8.41
C ASP A 5 -0.01 6.47 7.43
N ILE A 6 0.28 6.53 6.14
CA ILE A 6 -0.59 5.94 5.13
C ILE A 6 -0.32 4.46 4.81
N HIS A 7 0.65 3.83 5.50
CA HIS A 7 1.07 2.47 5.17
C HIS A 7 1.24 1.61 6.42
N THR A 8 0.13 1.08 6.92
CA THR A 8 0.13 0.18 8.07
C THR A 8 -0.67 -1.08 7.80
N HIS A 9 -0.28 -2.18 8.43
CA HIS A 9 -0.91 -3.49 8.31
C HIS A 9 -1.23 -4.07 9.69
N ALA A 10 -2.46 -3.89 10.15
CA ALA A 10 -3.01 -4.65 11.27
C ALA A 10 -3.94 -5.75 10.78
N PHE A 11 -4.00 -6.83 11.54
CA PHE A 11 -4.73 -8.02 11.16
C PHE A 11 -5.76 -8.39 12.22
N HIS A 12 -6.84 -9.02 11.78
CA HIS A 12 -7.84 -9.57 12.69
C HIS A 12 -7.16 -10.49 13.73
N PRO A 13 -7.50 -10.41 15.04
CA PRO A 13 -6.77 -11.11 16.11
C PRO A 13 -6.59 -12.62 15.90
N ARG A 14 -7.58 -13.27 15.28
CA ARG A 14 -7.52 -14.71 14.93
C ARG A 14 -6.39 -15.10 13.97
N ILE A 15 -5.84 -14.14 13.21
CA ILE A 15 -4.81 -14.41 12.19
C ILE A 15 -3.52 -13.62 12.38
N ALA A 16 -3.49 -12.60 13.27
CA ALA A 16 -2.37 -11.66 13.38
C ALA A 16 -1.00 -12.35 13.56
N ALA A 17 -0.87 -13.24 14.53
CA ALA A 17 0.39 -13.96 14.76
C ALA A 17 0.85 -14.78 13.53
N ARG A 18 -0.09 -15.40 12.82
CA ARG A 18 0.21 -16.16 11.59
C ARG A 18 0.59 -15.24 10.43
N ALA A 19 -0.08 -14.10 10.30
CA ALA A 19 0.21 -13.10 9.27
C ALA A 19 1.62 -12.51 9.47
N VAL A 20 1.95 -12.10 10.69
CA VAL A 20 3.30 -11.63 11.06
C VAL A 20 4.36 -12.69 10.76
N ALA A 21 4.17 -13.94 11.21
CA ALA A 21 5.11 -15.02 10.92
C ALA A 21 5.26 -15.30 9.41
N SER A 22 4.20 -15.07 8.62
CA SER A 22 4.27 -15.17 7.16
C SER A 22 5.10 -14.04 6.55
N LEU A 23 4.90 -12.80 7.00
CA LEU A 23 5.70 -11.64 6.56
C LEU A 23 7.19 -11.86 6.85
N GLU A 24 7.51 -12.26 8.08
CA GLU A 24 8.88 -12.52 8.51
C GLU A 24 9.55 -13.60 7.65
N ARG A 25 8.83 -14.69 7.34
CA ARG A 25 9.33 -15.75 6.47
C ARG A 25 9.55 -15.26 5.04
N THR A 26 8.60 -14.52 4.48
CA THR A 26 8.68 -14.07 3.08
C THR A 26 9.77 -13.04 2.88
N TYR A 27 9.89 -12.07 3.77
CA TYR A 27 10.89 -10.99 3.68
C TYR A 27 12.24 -11.33 4.33
N GLY A 28 12.34 -12.46 5.05
CA GLY A 28 13.57 -12.84 5.75
C GLY A 28 13.97 -11.84 6.82
N LEU A 29 12.99 -11.18 7.46
CA LEU A 29 13.18 -10.15 8.47
C LEU A 29 12.37 -10.47 9.73
N ARG A 30 12.55 -9.65 10.77
CA ARG A 30 11.75 -9.70 11.99
C ARG A 30 10.84 -8.48 12.07
N CYS A 31 9.55 -8.70 12.25
CA CYS A 31 8.60 -7.63 12.50
C CYS A 31 8.84 -7.02 13.89
N GLN A 32 8.61 -5.73 14.03
CA GLN A 32 8.86 -4.99 15.27
C GLN A 32 7.63 -4.90 16.19
N ALA A 33 6.50 -5.48 15.77
CA ALA A 33 5.22 -5.42 16.45
C ALA A 33 4.36 -6.67 16.22
N SER A 34 3.26 -6.78 16.97
CA SER A 34 2.39 -7.98 17.03
C SER A 34 1.44 -8.16 15.84
N GLY A 35 1.25 -7.11 15.02
CA GLY A 35 0.24 -7.11 13.95
C GLY A 35 -1.20 -6.90 14.44
N LEU A 36 -1.43 -6.60 15.73
CA LEU A 36 -2.75 -6.27 16.28
C LEU A 36 -3.03 -4.77 16.22
N LEU A 37 -4.27 -4.38 15.94
CA LEU A 37 -4.68 -2.97 15.83
C LEU A 37 -4.35 -2.14 17.08
N ALA A 38 -4.64 -2.66 18.28
CA ALA A 38 -4.33 -1.96 19.54
C ALA A 38 -2.81 -1.76 19.78
N ASP A 39 -1.96 -2.56 19.13
CA ASP A 39 -0.52 -2.38 19.14
C ASP A 39 -0.08 -1.26 18.18
N LEU A 40 -0.65 -1.25 16.98
CA LEU A 40 -0.48 -0.16 16.02
C LEU A 40 -0.88 1.19 16.66
N GLU A 41 -2.12 1.31 17.13
CA GLU A 41 -2.66 2.56 17.69
C GLU A 41 -1.81 3.12 18.82
N ARG A 42 -1.31 2.25 19.70
CA ARG A 42 -0.43 2.66 20.79
C ARG A 42 0.92 3.19 20.27
N GLN A 43 1.48 2.57 19.23
CA GLN A 43 2.75 3.01 18.64
C GLN A 43 2.60 4.29 17.82
N GLU A 44 1.52 4.43 17.05
CA GLU A 44 1.16 5.66 16.33
C GLU A 44 1.02 6.84 17.31
N GLN A 45 0.24 6.63 18.39
CA GLN A 45 0.04 7.65 19.42
C GLN A 45 1.36 8.03 20.11
N ALA A 46 2.21 7.05 20.43
CA ALA A 46 3.51 7.30 21.05
C ALA A 46 4.49 8.05 20.12
N ALA A 47 4.37 7.84 18.80
CA ALA A 47 5.15 8.56 17.80
C ALA A 47 4.60 9.97 17.48
N GLY A 48 3.43 10.32 18.03
CA GLY A 48 2.76 11.60 17.75
C GLY A 48 2.08 11.64 16.39
N ILE A 49 1.67 10.49 15.84
CA ILE A 49 0.91 10.38 14.60
C ILE A 49 -0.59 10.46 14.93
N ASP A 50 -1.29 11.38 14.25
CA ASP A 50 -2.69 11.67 14.54
C ASP A 50 -3.65 10.68 13.86
N ARG A 51 -3.26 10.17 12.68
CA ARG A 51 -4.08 9.29 11.84
C ARG A 51 -3.23 8.22 11.17
N TYR A 52 -3.83 7.08 10.86
CA TYR A 52 -3.17 6.04 10.08
C TYR A 52 -4.11 5.43 9.05
N ALA A 53 -3.55 4.88 7.97
CA ALA A 53 -4.29 4.09 7.01
C ALA A 53 -4.04 2.58 7.23
N LEU A 54 -5.10 1.83 7.46
CA LEU A 54 -5.06 0.38 7.64
C LEU A 54 -5.22 -0.32 6.28
N LEU A 55 -4.15 -0.93 5.79
CA LEU A 55 -4.11 -1.58 4.48
C LEU A 55 -4.42 -3.08 4.58
N CYS A 56 -5.62 -3.49 4.16
CA CYS A 56 -5.97 -4.91 4.07
C CYS A 56 -5.49 -5.52 2.75
N ALA A 57 -5.08 -6.79 2.76
CA ALA A 57 -4.75 -7.52 1.54
C ALA A 57 -5.31 -8.95 1.59
N ALA A 58 -5.91 -9.42 0.49
CA ALA A 58 -6.45 -10.77 0.37
C ALA A 58 -5.54 -11.61 -0.52
N THR A 59 -4.83 -12.58 0.05
CA THR A 59 -3.89 -13.44 -0.72
C THR A 59 -4.61 -14.53 -1.54
N SER A 60 -5.93 -14.63 -1.42
CA SER A 60 -6.77 -15.45 -2.27
C SER A 60 -8.18 -14.88 -2.43
N ALA A 61 -8.90 -15.32 -3.46
CA ALA A 61 -10.27 -14.88 -3.73
C ALA A 61 -11.24 -15.10 -2.55
N SER A 62 -11.08 -16.21 -1.81
CA SER A 62 -11.93 -16.52 -0.64
C SER A 62 -11.68 -15.60 0.56
N GLN A 63 -10.57 -14.85 0.57
CA GLN A 63 -10.22 -13.92 1.64
C GLN A 63 -10.73 -12.49 1.40
N VAL A 64 -11.20 -12.15 0.20
CA VAL A 64 -11.67 -10.78 -0.14
C VAL A 64 -12.75 -10.31 0.83
N VAL A 65 -13.84 -11.06 0.96
CA VAL A 65 -14.96 -10.67 1.85
C VAL A 65 -14.54 -10.62 3.32
N PRO A 66 -13.85 -11.63 3.90
CA PRO A 66 -13.34 -11.54 5.27
C PRO A 66 -12.39 -10.36 5.51
N ALA A 67 -11.46 -10.08 4.60
CA ALA A 67 -10.54 -8.95 4.73
C ALA A 67 -11.28 -7.61 4.71
N ASN A 68 -12.23 -7.46 3.79
CA ASN A 68 -13.05 -6.25 3.68
C ASN A 68 -14.04 -6.09 4.83
N ASN A 69 -14.54 -7.18 5.41
CA ASN A 69 -15.31 -7.10 6.65
C ASN A 69 -14.49 -6.49 7.78
N TYR A 70 -13.23 -6.91 7.92
CA TYR A 70 -12.32 -6.33 8.90
C TYR A 70 -12.01 -4.86 8.60
N ALA A 71 -11.77 -4.49 7.33
CA ALA A 71 -11.59 -3.09 6.94
C ALA A 71 -12.79 -2.22 7.33
N ILE A 72 -14.02 -2.68 7.04
CA ILE A 72 -15.26 -1.96 7.38
C ILE A 72 -15.45 -1.86 8.90
N GLU A 73 -15.17 -2.93 9.64
CA GLU A 73 -15.25 -2.94 11.10
C GLU A 73 -14.32 -1.89 11.72
N VAL A 74 -13.06 -1.84 11.28
CA VAL A 74 -12.09 -0.85 11.79
C VAL A 74 -12.48 0.57 11.38
N HIS A 75 -12.91 0.77 10.12
CA HIS A 75 -13.29 2.09 9.62
C HIS A 75 -14.52 2.66 10.33
N GLY A 76 -15.48 1.81 10.70
CA GLY A 76 -16.70 2.20 11.42
C GLY A 76 -16.52 2.33 12.93
N SER A 77 -15.34 2.04 13.48
CA SER A 77 -15.12 2.13 14.93
C SER A 77 -14.99 3.59 15.38
N ASP A 78 -15.65 3.93 16.50
CA ASP A 78 -15.68 5.29 17.09
C ASP A 78 -14.30 5.86 17.48
N ALA A 79 -13.23 5.06 17.38
CA ALA A 79 -11.86 5.47 17.64
C ALA A 79 -11.30 6.46 16.61
N GLY A 80 -11.95 6.66 15.44
CA GLY A 80 -11.82 7.84 14.57
C GLY A 80 -10.44 8.18 13.98
N CYS A 81 -9.38 7.46 14.33
CA CYS A 81 -8.01 7.74 13.91
C CYS A 81 -7.55 6.91 12.69
N GLY A 82 -8.22 5.78 12.41
CA GLY A 82 -7.87 4.87 11.32
C GLY A 82 -8.75 5.04 10.08
N VAL A 83 -8.14 5.17 8.89
CA VAL A 83 -8.83 5.06 7.59
C VAL A 83 -8.48 3.71 6.98
N ALA A 84 -9.46 2.81 6.83
CA ALA A 84 -9.17 1.50 6.26
C ALA A 84 -9.21 1.51 4.73
N PHE A 85 -8.31 0.73 4.13
CA PHE A 85 -8.32 0.38 2.73
C PHE A 85 -8.81 -1.07 2.61
N GLY A 86 -9.81 -1.27 1.75
CA GLY A 86 -10.25 -2.59 1.36
C GLY A 86 -9.25 -3.26 0.42
N THR A 87 -9.65 -4.39 -0.15
CA THR A 87 -8.84 -5.15 -1.10
C THR A 87 -9.73 -5.90 -2.08
N LEU A 88 -9.15 -6.32 -3.19
CA LEU A 88 -9.74 -7.23 -4.16
C LEU A 88 -8.72 -8.30 -4.54
N HIS A 89 -9.17 -9.32 -5.25
CA HIS A 89 -8.31 -10.38 -5.79
C HIS A 89 -8.84 -10.74 -7.19
N PRO A 90 -7.98 -11.04 -8.19
CA PRO A 90 -8.43 -11.24 -9.58
C PRO A 90 -9.36 -12.45 -9.72
N GLY A 91 -9.12 -13.50 -8.94
CA GLY A 91 -10.01 -14.67 -8.86
C GLY A 91 -11.36 -14.43 -8.16
N PHE A 92 -11.65 -13.22 -7.66
CA PHE A 92 -12.91 -12.93 -6.97
C PHE A 92 -13.97 -12.42 -7.96
N ALA A 93 -14.88 -13.32 -8.36
CA ALA A 93 -15.83 -13.07 -9.44
C ALA A 93 -16.83 -11.92 -9.17
N LYS A 94 -17.14 -11.61 -7.90
CA LYS A 94 -18.15 -10.61 -7.52
C LYS A 94 -17.55 -9.25 -7.17
N TRP A 95 -16.45 -8.88 -7.82
CA TRP A 95 -15.69 -7.68 -7.49
C TRP A 95 -16.50 -6.38 -7.62
N GLU A 96 -17.39 -6.25 -8.60
CA GLU A 96 -18.27 -5.06 -8.75
C GLU A 96 -19.14 -4.84 -7.52
N ALA A 97 -19.87 -5.89 -7.11
CA ALA A 97 -20.73 -5.84 -5.93
C ALA A 97 -19.95 -5.57 -4.64
N GLU A 98 -18.69 -6.01 -4.58
CA GLU A 98 -17.82 -5.76 -3.44
C GLU A 98 -17.27 -4.33 -3.41
N LEU A 99 -16.94 -3.73 -4.57
CA LEU A 99 -16.64 -2.30 -4.66
C LEU A 99 -17.82 -1.46 -4.17
N ASP A 100 -19.03 -1.76 -4.64
CA ASP A 100 -20.24 -1.05 -4.21
C ASP A 100 -20.48 -1.22 -2.70
N ARG A 101 -20.17 -2.38 -2.14
CA ARG A 101 -20.30 -2.64 -0.69
C ARG A 101 -19.30 -1.82 0.12
N LEU A 102 -18.04 -1.76 -0.32
CA LEU A 102 -16.99 -0.97 0.31
C LEU A 102 -17.35 0.53 0.27
N GLU A 103 -17.78 1.03 -0.88
CA GLU A 103 -18.16 2.44 -1.07
C GLU A 103 -19.34 2.84 -0.16
N ARG A 104 -20.38 2.00 -0.08
CA ARG A 104 -21.53 2.22 0.83
C ARG A 104 -21.13 2.20 2.30
N ALA A 105 -20.08 1.47 2.65
CA ALA A 105 -19.53 1.42 3.99
C ALA A 105 -18.54 2.57 4.29
N GLY A 106 -18.34 3.51 3.36
CA GLY A 106 -17.48 4.68 3.53
C GLY A 106 -16.02 4.46 3.10
N ILE A 107 -15.62 3.23 2.77
CA ILE A 107 -14.26 2.93 2.33
C ILE A 107 -14.01 3.57 0.96
N ARG A 108 -12.90 4.30 0.84
CA ARG A 108 -12.46 4.98 -0.41
C ARG A 108 -11.09 4.55 -0.90
N GLY A 109 -10.44 3.63 -0.20
CA GLY A 109 -9.12 3.12 -0.53
C GLY A 109 -9.13 1.62 -0.79
N LEU A 110 -8.28 1.16 -1.73
CA LEU A 110 -7.98 -0.25 -1.97
C LEU A 110 -6.47 -0.49 -1.88
N LYS A 111 -6.05 -1.57 -1.25
CA LYS A 111 -4.66 -2.07 -1.28
C LYS A 111 -4.57 -3.29 -2.16
N LEU A 112 -3.62 -3.25 -3.09
CA LEU A 112 -3.26 -4.36 -3.96
C LEU A 112 -1.76 -4.66 -3.84
N HIS A 113 -1.43 -5.94 -3.69
CA HIS A 113 -0.06 -6.43 -3.52
C HIS A 113 0.23 -7.58 -4.49
N PRO A 114 0.66 -7.27 -5.72
CA PRO A 114 0.95 -8.24 -6.78
C PRO A 114 1.75 -9.48 -6.32
N ASP A 115 2.85 -9.28 -5.58
CA ASP A 115 3.69 -10.38 -5.08
C ASP A 115 2.98 -11.33 -4.10
N PHE A 116 2.10 -10.83 -3.23
CA PHE A 116 1.38 -11.65 -2.25
C PHE A 116 0.07 -12.24 -2.77
N GLN A 117 -0.51 -11.60 -3.78
CA GLN A 117 -1.76 -12.00 -4.37
C GLN A 117 -1.56 -12.80 -5.67
N GLY A 118 -0.32 -12.90 -6.15
CA GLY A 118 0.07 -13.78 -7.25
C GLY A 118 -0.46 -13.34 -8.62
N PHE A 119 -0.42 -12.05 -8.92
CA PHE A 119 -0.88 -11.52 -10.22
C PHE A 119 0.06 -10.44 -10.75
N HIS A 120 0.14 -10.29 -12.07
CA HIS A 120 0.88 -9.18 -12.69
C HIS A 120 0.06 -7.88 -12.61
N MET A 121 0.67 -6.78 -12.16
CA MET A 121 -0.01 -5.50 -11.98
C MET A 121 -0.73 -5.00 -13.23
N ALA A 122 -0.14 -5.20 -14.41
CA ALA A 122 -0.72 -4.83 -15.71
C ALA A 122 -1.43 -6.00 -16.41
N ASP A 123 -1.89 -7.01 -15.66
CA ASP A 123 -2.72 -8.08 -16.19
C ASP A 123 -4.05 -7.47 -16.72
N PRO A 124 -4.42 -7.71 -18.00
CA PRO A 124 -5.67 -7.24 -18.58
C PRO A 124 -6.92 -7.60 -17.78
N ALA A 125 -6.89 -8.67 -16.97
CA ALA A 125 -7.98 -9.05 -16.09
C ALA A 125 -8.33 -7.99 -15.03
N PHE A 126 -7.39 -7.08 -14.70
CA PHE A 126 -7.64 -5.97 -13.80
C PHE A 126 -8.11 -4.69 -14.48
N GLU A 127 -8.00 -4.57 -15.81
CA GLU A 127 -8.42 -3.35 -16.51
C GLU A 127 -9.87 -2.95 -16.18
N PRO A 128 -10.86 -3.86 -16.13
CA PRO A 128 -12.22 -3.52 -15.73
C PRO A 128 -12.31 -3.00 -14.28
N ILE A 129 -11.49 -3.53 -13.38
CA ILE A 129 -11.44 -3.11 -11.97
C ILE A 129 -10.86 -1.70 -11.88
N PHE A 130 -9.79 -1.42 -12.62
CA PHE A 130 -9.13 -0.10 -12.62
C PHE A 130 -10.02 0.98 -13.25
N GLU A 131 -10.73 0.66 -14.34
CA GLU A 131 -11.73 1.56 -14.93
C GLU A 131 -12.85 1.84 -13.91
N ALA A 132 -13.37 0.79 -13.26
CA ALA A 132 -14.43 0.93 -12.26
C ALA A 132 -13.98 1.67 -10.98
N CYS A 133 -12.69 1.74 -10.68
CA CYS A 133 -12.14 2.49 -9.55
C CYS A 133 -11.87 3.96 -9.88
N SER A 134 -11.72 4.32 -11.16
CA SER A 134 -11.35 5.68 -11.57
C SER A 134 -12.37 6.73 -11.09
N GLY A 135 -11.91 7.70 -10.28
CA GLY A 135 -12.76 8.70 -9.62
C GLY A 135 -13.65 8.17 -8.48
N ARG A 136 -13.52 6.90 -8.09
CA ARG A 136 -14.28 6.25 -7.02
C ARG A 136 -13.40 5.82 -5.85
N PHE A 137 -12.21 5.31 -6.14
CA PHE A 137 -11.27 4.79 -5.14
C PHE A 137 -9.84 5.24 -5.43
N VAL A 138 -9.07 5.44 -4.37
CA VAL A 138 -7.60 5.49 -4.42
C VAL A 138 -7.06 4.08 -4.30
N ILE A 139 -6.14 3.67 -5.17
CA ILE A 139 -5.50 2.36 -5.07
C ILE A 139 -4.05 2.52 -4.64
N LEU A 140 -3.71 1.92 -3.50
CA LEU A 140 -2.34 1.77 -3.04
C LEU A 140 -1.78 0.44 -3.57
N PHE A 141 -0.75 0.52 -4.42
CA PHE A 141 -0.07 -0.65 -4.97
C PHE A 141 1.26 -0.87 -4.27
N HIS A 142 1.56 -2.12 -3.93
CA HIS A 142 2.96 -2.52 -3.77
C HIS A 142 3.65 -2.47 -5.14
N ILE A 143 4.75 -1.72 -5.24
CA ILE A 143 5.55 -1.61 -6.47
C ILE A 143 6.97 -2.07 -6.20
N GLY A 144 7.45 -3.04 -6.98
CA GLY A 144 8.78 -3.62 -6.85
C GLY A 144 8.73 -5.06 -6.33
N SER A 145 9.91 -5.60 -6.04
CA SER A 145 10.08 -6.97 -5.53
C SER A 145 11.50 -7.15 -4.97
N PHE A 146 11.87 -8.36 -4.53
CA PHE A 146 13.24 -8.68 -4.08
C PHE A 146 14.28 -8.72 -5.20
N THR A 147 13.87 -8.52 -6.44
CA THR A 147 14.74 -8.49 -7.62
C THR A 147 14.75 -7.08 -8.18
N GLU A 148 15.90 -6.64 -8.68
CA GLU A 148 15.99 -5.36 -9.42
C GLU A 148 15.57 -5.53 -10.89
N HIS A 149 15.40 -6.78 -11.34
CA HIS A 149 15.01 -7.12 -12.70
C HIS A 149 13.48 -7.06 -12.86
N ALA A 150 12.98 -5.96 -13.43
CA ALA A 150 11.55 -5.73 -13.63
C ALA A 150 10.83 -6.84 -14.42
N SER A 151 11.51 -7.51 -15.37
CA SER A 151 10.93 -8.61 -16.15
C SER A 151 10.60 -9.86 -15.34
N LEU A 152 11.15 -9.98 -14.13
CA LEU A 152 10.91 -11.10 -13.21
C LEU A 152 9.94 -10.74 -12.08
N ALA A 153 9.50 -9.48 -12.02
CA ALA A 153 8.63 -9.00 -10.95
C ALA A 153 7.17 -8.93 -11.41
N LEU A 154 6.25 -9.14 -10.46
CA LEU A 154 4.82 -9.01 -10.72
C LEU A 154 4.36 -7.54 -10.72
N SER A 155 5.16 -6.66 -10.12
CA SER A 155 4.99 -5.21 -10.16
C SER A 155 6.32 -4.51 -10.35
N SER A 156 6.33 -3.37 -11.03
CA SER A 156 7.54 -2.57 -11.24
C SER A 156 7.18 -1.12 -11.58
N PRO A 157 8.13 -0.17 -11.51
CA PRO A 157 7.90 1.19 -12.00
C PRO A 157 7.40 1.23 -13.46
N MET A 158 7.82 0.26 -14.29
CA MET A 158 7.37 0.17 -15.69
C MET A 158 5.88 -0.19 -15.78
N GLU A 159 5.40 -1.14 -14.97
CA GLU A 159 3.97 -1.47 -14.94
C GLU A 159 3.13 -0.32 -14.37
N LEU A 160 3.64 0.35 -13.32
CA LEU A 160 3.01 1.55 -12.78
C LEU A 160 2.83 2.62 -13.87
N LYS A 161 3.87 2.90 -14.67
CA LYS A 161 3.78 3.82 -15.80
C LYS A 161 2.71 3.42 -16.80
N ARG A 162 2.60 2.12 -17.14
CA ARG A 162 1.55 1.63 -18.05
C ARG A 162 0.16 1.88 -17.47
N ILE A 163 -0.06 1.56 -16.20
CA ILE A 163 -1.35 1.78 -15.52
C ILE A 163 -1.72 3.26 -15.49
N VAL A 164 -0.82 4.14 -15.05
CA VAL A 164 -1.12 5.59 -14.95
C VAL A 164 -1.39 6.22 -16.33
N HIS A 165 -0.69 5.79 -17.39
CA HIS A 165 -1.01 6.27 -18.74
C HIS A 165 -2.32 5.70 -19.30
N ARG A 166 -2.64 4.44 -18.98
CA ARG A 166 -3.86 3.77 -19.46
C ARG A 166 -5.11 4.29 -18.75
N PHE A 167 -5.00 4.58 -17.45
CA PHE A 167 -6.08 5.03 -16.58
C PHE A 167 -5.73 6.39 -15.96
N PRO A 168 -5.71 7.48 -16.75
CA PRO A 168 -5.22 8.79 -16.30
C PRO A 168 -6.10 9.47 -15.26
N ARG A 169 -7.23 8.87 -14.87
CA ARG A 169 -8.13 9.34 -13.79
C ARG A 169 -8.14 8.42 -12.57
N LEU A 170 -7.30 7.38 -12.56
CA LEU A 170 -7.18 6.48 -11.43
C LEU A 170 -6.20 7.09 -10.44
N ASP A 171 -6.68 7.37 -9.23
CA ASP A 171 -5.82 7.84 -8.14
C ASP A 171 -4.97 6.68 -7.62
N VAL A 172 -3.65 6.82 -7.74
CA VAL A 172 -2.68 5.78 -7.38
C VAL A 172 -1.73 6.28 -6.31
N ILE A 173 -1.60 5.51 -5.22
CA ILE A 173 -0.46 5.61 -4.31
C ILE A 173 0.48 4.45 -4.62
N ALA A 174 1.68 4.75 -5.07
CA ALA A 174 2.71 3.77 -5.35
C ALA A 174 3.61 3.61 -4.12
N ALA A 175 3.52 2.44 -3.49
CA ALA A 175 4.27 2.17 -2.28
C ALA A 175 5.77 2.18 -2.51
N HIS A 176 6.51 2.42 -1.42
CA HIS A 176 7.94 2.28 -1.36
C HIS A 176 8.60 3.10 -2.46
N MET A 177 8.40 4.42 -2.45
CA MET A 177 8.88 5.38 -3.45
C MET A 177 8.68 4.95 -4.91
N GLY A 178 7.62 4.18 -5.17
CA GLY A 178 7.26 3.68 -6.50
C GLY A 178 8.19 2.62 -7.08
N GLY A 179 8.99 1.92 -6.27
CA GLY A 179 9.88 0.88 -6.77
C GLY A 179 10.76 0.25 -5.72
N TYR A 180 10.18 -0.50 -4.77
CA TYR A 180 10.91 -1.28 -3.78
C TYR A 180 12.06 -2.06 -4.44
N ARG A 181 13.29 -1.71 -4.05
CA ARG A 181 14.56 -2.24 -4.59
C ARG A 181 14.78 -2.07 -6.10
N MET A 182 14.02 -1.17 -6.73
CA MET A 182 14.12 -0.79 -8.15
C MET A 182 14.31 0.73 -8.30
N TRP A 183 15.04 1.36 -7.36
CA TRP A 183 15.17 2.82 -7.26
C TRP A 183 15.70 3.50 -8.52
N ASN A 184 16.68 2.90 -9.18
CA ASN A 184 17.21 3.41 -10.44
C ASN A 184 16.13 3.43 -11.53
N LEU A 185 15.36 2.34 -11.64
CA LEU A 185 14.27 2.25 -12.59
C LEU A 185 13.13 3.22 -12.23
N ALA A 186 12.82 3.40 -10.94
CA ALA A 186 11.84 4.39 -10.48
C ALA A 186 12.27 5.81 -10.90
N MET A 187 13.54 6.16 -10.70
CA MET A 187 14.08 7.46 -11.13
C MET A 187 14.01 7.67 -12.64
N ASP A 188 14.27 6.64 -13.43
CA ASP A 188 14.23 6.72 -14.90
C ASP A 188 12.80 6.81 -15.45
N VAL A 189 11.85 6.14 -14.79
CA VAL A 189 10.48 5.97 -15.29
C VAL A 189 9.54 7.08 -14.81
N LEU A 190 9.61 7.44 -13.52
CA LEU A 190 8.58 8.29 -12.88
C LEU A 190 8.71 9.78 -13.23
N ARG A 191 9.91 10.27 -13.59
CA ARG A 191 10.11 11.68 -14.03
C ARG A 191 9.25 12.10 -15.21
N GLY A 192 8.82 11.14 -16.03
CA GLY A 192 8.02 11.39 -17.24
C GLY A 192 6.52 11.21 -17.06
N ILE A 193 6.05 10.94 -15.84
CA ILE A 193 4.63 10.66 -15.57
C ILE A 193 3.94 11.95 -15.09
N PRO A 194 2.76 12.31 -15.64
CA PRO A 194 1.97 13.40 -15.12
C PRO A 194 1.60 13.15 -13.64
N PRO A 195 1.86 14.11 -12.72
CA PRO A 195 1.74 13.84 -11.29
C PRO A 195 0.29 13.78 -10.79
N ALA A 196 -0.68 14.36 -11.52
CA ALA A 196 -2.02 14.69 -11.02
C ALA A 196 -2.80 13.57 -10.30
N HIS A 197 -2.51 12.29 -10.61
CA HIS A 197 -3.17 11.12 -10.03
C HIS A 197 -2.17 10.08 -9.48
N LEU A 198 -0.95 10.51 -9.14
CA LEU A 198 0.11 9.63 -8.65
C LEU A 198 0.77 10.23 -7.40
N TRP A 199 0.76 9.47 -6.30
CA TRP A 199 1.48 9.75 -5.07
C TRP A 199 2.47 8.62 -4.78
N LEU A 200 3.54 8.91 -4.04
CA LEU A 200 4.51 7.93 -3.58
C LEU A 200 4.53 7.89 -2.05
N ASP A 201 4.57 6.70 -1.46
CA ASP A 201 4.79 6.57 -0.02
C ASP A 201 6.25 6.27 0.34
N THR A 202 6.66 6.62 1.55
CA THR A 202 8.06 6.45 2.00
C THR A 202 8.37 5.07 2.58
N SER A 203 7.38 4.18 2.66
CA SER A 203 7.46 2.98 3.49
C SER A 203 8.48 1.98 2.95
N SER A 204 9.11 1.18 3.82
CA SER A 204 10.13 0.17 3.44
C SER A 204 11.22 0.69 2.49
N THR A 205 11.56 1.98 2.55
CA THR A 205 12.52 2.61 1.64
C THR A 205 13.85 2.90 2.34
N THR A 206 13.81 3.65 3.44
CA THR A 206 15.00 4.12 4.16
C THR A 206 15.96 3.04 4.67
N PRO A 207 15.54 1.78 4.95
CA PRO A 207 16.47 0.71 5.31
C PRO A 207 17.35 0.23 4.15
N PHE A 208 16.96 0.49 2.90
CA PHE A 208 17.57 -0.13 1.71
C PHE A 208 18.16 0.88 0.73
N VAL A 209 17.59 2.08 0.65
CA VAL A 209 18.06 3.12 -0.28
C VAL A 209 19.27 3.89 0.30
N SER A 210 20.17 4.34 -0.57
CA SER A 210 21.24 5.25 -0.15
C SER A 210 20.66 6.64 0.18
N ARG A 211 21.30 7.40 1.07
CA ARG A 211 20.88 8.80 1.35
C ARG A 211 20.89 9.69 0.11
N SER A 212 21.85 9.47 -0.79
CA SER A 212 21.95 10.20 -2.05
C SER A 212 20.75 9.90 -2.96
N ASP A 213 20.41 8.62 -3.12
CA ASP A 213 19.27 8.22 -3.96
C ASP A 213 17.93 8.58 -3.33
N LEU A 214 17.81 8.56 -2.00
CA LEU A 214 16.60 9.05 -1.31
C LEU A 214 16.32 10.51 -1.67
N GLY A 215 17.33 11.39 -1.63
CA GLY A 215 17.17 12.79 -2.05
C GLY A 215 16.78 12.94 -3.53
N ARG A 216 17.27 12.04 -4.40
CA ARG A 216 16.89 12.02 -5.82
C ARG A 216 15.44 11.54 -6.02
N LEU A 217 14.97 10.58 -5.21
CA LEU A 217 13.60 10.07 -5.24
C LEU A 217 12.58 11.14 -4.84
N PHE A 218 12.91 11.99 -3.85
CA PHE A 218 12.09 13.15 -3.47
C PHE A 218 12.05 14.27 -4.54
N GLY A 219 12.93 14.23 -5.54
CA GLY A 219 12.93 15.16 -6.66
C GLY A 219 12.17 14.67 -7.90
N LEU A 220 11.41 13.57 -7.80
CA LEU A 220 10.70 12.98 -8.94
C LEU A 220 9.34 13.64 -9.21
N LEU A 221 8.62 13.99 -8.15
CA LEU A 221 7.29 14.59 -8.17
C LEU A 221 7.28 15.89 -7.35
N PRO A 222 6.23 16.72 -7.43
CA PRO A 222 6.05 17.83 -6.49
C PRO A 222 5.92 17.36 -5.04
N GLU A 223 6.23 18.22 -4.08
CA GLU A 223 6.32 17.87 -2.65
C GLU A 223 5.03 17.28 -2.06
N ASP A 224 3.87 17.76 -2.50
CA ASP A 224 2.54 17.29 -2.09
C ASP A 224 2.13 15.93 -2.69
N HIS A 225 3.00 15.33 -3.50
CA HIS A 225 2.83 13.98 -4.03
C HIS A 225 3.54 12.90 -3.21
N TYR A 226 4.14 13.25 -2.08
CA TYR A 226 4.79 12.31 -1.17
C TYR A 226 3.97 12.13 0.10
N CYS A 227 3.83 10.88 0.55
CA CYS A 227 3.12 10.53 1.76
C CYS A 227 4.03 9.75 2.70
N PHE A 228 3.98 10.06 3.99
CA PHE A 228 4.66 9.26 5.00
C PHE A 228 3.99 7.90 5.15
N GLY A 229 4.79 6.84 5.17
CA GLY A 229 4.34 5.47 5.42
C GLY A 229 5.40 4.67 6.17
N THR A 230 5.00 3.82 7.11
CA THR A 230 5.97 3.05 7.92
C THR A 230 6.16 1.62 7.45
N ASP A 231 5.13 1.02 6.85
CA ASP A 231 5.02 -0.43 6.64
C ASP A 231 4.94 -1.23 7.96
N TRP A 232 4.31 -0.64 8.99
CA TRP A 232 4.00 -1.36 10.22
C TRP A 232 3.24 -2.65 9.89
N PRO A 233 3.55 -3.83 10.49
CA PRO A 233 4.35 -4.06 11.70
C PRO A 233 5.82 -4.35 11.42
N ILE A 234 6.30 -4.17 10.18
CA ILE A 234 7.69 -4.44 9.81
C ILE A 234 8.61 -3.43 10.50
N TYR A 235 8.26 -2.15 10.46
CA TYR A 235 9.02 -1.07 11.09
C TYR A 235 8.19 -0.34 12.15
N ARG A 236 8.89 0.41 13.01
CA ARG A 236 8.27 1.25 14.05
C ARG A 236 8.09 2.67 13.56
N PRO A 237 6.93 3.31 13.81
CA PRO A 237 6.69 4.67 13.34
C PRO A 237 7.73 5.68 13.83
N GLU A 238 8.07 5.62 15.11
CA GLU A 238 9.07 6.52 15.70
C GLU A 238 10.47 6.34 15.06
N GLU A 239 10.83 5.14 14.63
CA GLU A 239 12.11 4.91 13.97
C GLU A 239 12.12 5.40 12.52
N GLU A 240 11.04 5.18 11.76
CA GLU A 240 10.92 5.66 10.38
C GLU A 240 10.87 7.19 10.32
N MET A 241 10.15 7.85 11.24
CA MET A 241 10.12 9.31 11.32
C MET A 241 11.50 9.93 11.55
N ARG A 242 12.42 9.24 12.26
CA ARG A 242 13.80 9.73 12.47
C ARG A 242 14.70 9.52 11.25
N ARG A 243 14.33 8.64 10.32
CA ARG A 243 15.13 8.29 9.14
C ARG A 243 14.89 9.22 7.95
N LEU A 244 13.70 9.84 7.89
CA LEU A 244 13.29 10.85 6.90
C LEU A 244 13.63 12.26 7.39
#